data_AF-A0A4U2ZWP0-F1
#
_entry.id   AF-A0A4U2ZWP0-F1
#
_cell.length_a   1.000
_cell.length_b   1.000
_cell.length_c   1.000
_cell.angle_alpha   90.00
_cell.angle_beta   90.00
_cell.angle_gamma   90.00
#
_symmetry.space_group_name_H-M   'P 1'
#
loop_
_entity.id
_entity.type
_entity.pdbx_description
1 polymer ?
#
loop_
_entity_poly.entity_id
_entity_poly.type
_entity_poly.pdbx_seq_one_letter_code
_entity_poly.pdbx_strand_id
1 'polypeptide(L)'
;MRNNFQIIALQEKEFNNLFLMNEEVLKSIGAVKIIANKNPGYPCRISLKDAEVGEEVILLNYQYHSVNSPYKASGPIFIRKGATTAKLDVNEIPHMLHHRYLSV
;
A
#
# COMPACT_ATOMS: atom_id res chain seq x y z
N MET A 1 -14.08 28.48 -5.31
CA MET A 1 -14.42 27.05 -5.48
C MET A 1 -13.85 26.29 -4.29
N ARG A 2 -14.67 25.60 -3.49
CA ARG A 2 -14.17 24.54 -2.60
C ARG A 2 -14.09 23.27 -3.44
N ASN A 3 -12.90 22.90 -3.89
CA ASN A 3 -12.69 21.63 -4.58
C ASN A 3 -12.57 20.55 -3.50
N ASN A 4 -13.60 19.74 -3.36
CA ASN A 4 -13.55 18.56 -2.51
C ASN A 4 -12.69 17.48 -3.18
N PHE A 5 -12.01 16.68 -2.38
CA PHE A 5 -11.28 15.51 -2.84
C PHE A 5 -11.63 14.27 -2.02
N GLN A 6 -11.31 13.10 -2.57
CA GLN A 6 -11.46 11.82 -1.90
C GLN A 6 -10.18 11.01 -2.06
N ILE A 7 -9.67 10.46 -0.96
CA ILE A 7 -8.59 9.47 -1.00
C ILE A 7 -9.23 8.09 -0.88
N ILE A 8 -8.87 7.20 -1.81
CA ILE A 8 -9.39 5.84 -1.89
C ILE A 8 -8.23 4.86 -1.74
N ALA A 9 -8.38 3.92 -0.81
CA ALA A 9 -7.39 2.88 -0.58
C ALA A 9 -7.52 1.72 -1.58
N LEU A 10 -6.47 0.91 -1.67
CA LEU A 10 -6.52 -0.35 -2.42
C LEU A 10 -7.41 -1.37 -1.71
N GLN A 11 -8.04 -2.26 -2.49
CA GLN A 11 -8.98 -3.24 -1.95
C GLN A 11 -8.24 -4.43 -1.33
N GLU A 12 -8.48 -4.70 -0.05
CA GLU A 12 -7.88 -5.81 0.71
C GLU A 12 -7.97 -7.17 -0.03
N LYS A 13 -9.09 -7.43 -0.69
CA LYS A 13 -9.38 -8.70 -1.37
C LYS A 13 -8.42 -9.01 -2.50
N GLU A 14 -7.81 -8.00 -3.12
CA GLU A 14 -6.81 -8.16 -4.18
C GLU A 14 -5.49 -8.75 -3.65
N PHE A 15 -5.20 -8.60 -2.35
CA PHE A 15 -3.88 -8.90 -1.77
C PHE A 15 -3.89 -10.01 -0.72
N ASN A 16 -5.06 -10.41 -0.20
CA ASN A 16 -5.18 -11.42 0.86
C ASN A 16 -4.43 -12.72 0.57
N ASN A 17 -4.43 -13.17 -0.69
CA ASN A 17 -3.76 -14.41 -1.10
C ASN A 17 -2.24 -14.35 -0.97
N LEU A 18 -1.63 -13.17 -1.01
CA LEU A 18 -0.17 -13.02 -0.92
C LEU A 18 0.37 -13.53 0.42
N PHE A 19 -0.37 -13.34 1.51
CA PHE A 19 0.05 -13.80 2.84
C PHE A 19 -0.08 -15.32 3.04
N LEU A 20 -0.76 -16.02 2.13
CA LEU A 20 -0.86 -17.48 2.11
C LEU A 20 0.29 -18.12 1.33
N MET A 21 1.02 -17.34 0.53
CA MET A 21 2.15 -17.81 -0.26
C MET A 21 3.40 -17.98 0.62
N ASN A 22 4.19 -19.00 0.31
CA ASN A 22 5.53 -19.15 0.88
C ASN A 22 6.51 -18.15 0.25
N GLU A 23 7.71 -18.06 0.81
CA GLU A 23 8.71 -17.08 0.36
C GLU A 23 9.21 -17.32 -1.07
N GLU A 24 9.31 -18.58 -1.50
CA GLU A 24 9.74 -18.92 -2.86
C GLU A 24 8.74 -18.43 -3.91
N VAL A 25 7.44 -18.62 -3.65
CA VAL A 25 6.35 -18.15 -4.50
C VAL A 25 6.27 -16.63 -4.49
N LEU A 26 6.42 -15.98 -3.34
CA LEU A 26 6.47 -14.51 -3.29
C LEU A 26 7.64 -13.97 -4.11
N LYS A 27 8.82 -14.58 -3.98
CA LYS A 27 10.02 -14.16 -4.72
C LYS A 27 9.85 -14.34 -6.23
N SER A 28 9.17 -15.40 -6.68
CA SER A 28 8.95 -15.65 -8.12
C SER A 28 8.07 -14.59 -8.79
N ILE A 29 7.19 -13.94 -8.01
CA ILE A 29 6.37 -12.79 -8.47
C ILE A 29 7.00 -11.43 -8.12
N GLY A 30 8.25 -11.40 -7.63
CA GLY A 30 8.95 -10.17 -7.26
C GLY A 30 8.44 -9.50 -5.99
N ALA A 31 7.75 -10.25 -5.12
CA ALA A 31 7.29 -9.80 -3.82
C ALA A 31 8.23 -10.28 -2.70
N VAL A 32 8.29 -9.53 -1.60
CA VAL A 32 9.13 -9.85 -0.44
C VAL A 32 8.33 -9.67 0.84
N LYS A 33 8.39 -10.69 1.70
CA LYS A 33 7.85 -10.64 3.07
C LYS A 33 8.86 -9.99 4.01
N ILE A 34 8.39 -9.04 4.81
CA ILE A 34 9.22 -8.27 5.74
C ILE A 34 8.51 -8.19 7.09
N ILE A 35 9.27 -8.30 8.18
CA ILE A 35 8.80 -7.89 9.51
C ILE A 35 9.16 -6.43 9.71
N ALA A 36 8.17 -5.59 9.97
CA ALA A 36 8.38 -4.17 10.19
C ALA A 36 9.27 -3.95 11.42
N ASN A 37 10.38 -3.23 11.25
CA ASN A 37 11.35 -2.97 12.31
C ASN A 37 11.38 -1.50 12.78
N LYS A 38 10.52 -0.65 12.22
CA LYS A 38 10.38 0.77 12.55
C LYS A 38 8.99 1.29 12.18
N ASN A 39 8.56 2.34 12.86
CA ASN A 39 7.36 3.12 12.54
C ASN A 39 7.70 4.63 12.71
N PRO A 40 7.55 5.47 11.67
CA PRO A 40 7.06 5.16 10.33
C PRO A 40 8.12 4.47 9.44
N GLY A 41 7.68 3.72 8.44
CA GLY A 41 8.59 3.03 7.53
C GLY A 41 7.94 2.18 6.46
N TYR A 42 6.73 1.67 6.72
CA TYR A 42 6.06 0.67 5.90
C TYR A 42 4.62 1.12 5.61
N PRO A 43 4.43 2.09 4.69
CA PRO A 43 3.12 2.69 4.43
C PRO A 43 2.18 1.73 3.71
N CYS A 44 1.19 1.21 4.42
CA CYS A 44 0.22 0.29 3.84
C CYS A 44 -0.75 1.03 2.90
N ARG A 45 -0.92 0.51 1.67
CA ARG A 45 -1.85 1.09 0.68
C ARG A 45 -3.31 0.62 0.83
N ILE A 46 -3.59 -0.35 1.69
CA ILE A 46 -4.95 -0.82 2.03
C ILE A 46 -5.49 -0.07 3.25
N SER A 47 -4.78 -0.10 4.38
CA SER A 47 -5.25 0.55 5.61
C SER A 47 -4.91 2.03 5.70
N LEU A 48 -4.08 2.55 4.77
CA LEU A 48 -3.57 3.92 4.79
C LEU A 48 -2.90 4.30 6.13
N LYS A 49 -2.24 3.32 6.75
CA LYS A 49 -1.46 3.44 7.98
C LYS A 49 -0.08 2.84 7.78
N ASP A 50 0.91 3.37 8.49
CA ASP A 50 2.20 2.70 8.63
C ASP A 50 2.05 1.39 9.41
N ALA A 51 2.88 0.39 9.11
CA ALA A 51 2.95 -0.83 9.92
C ALA A 51 3.64 -0.57 11.27
N GLU A 52 3.11 -1.20 12.31
CA GLU A 52 3.73 -1.22 13.64
C GLU A 52 4.90 -2.19 13.67
N VAL A 53 5.84 -1.95 14.58
CA VAL A 53 7.00 -2.83 14.77
C VAL A 53 6.53 -4.24 15.13
N GLY A 54 7.06 -5.25 14.43
CA GLY A 54 6.68 -6.65 14.58
C GLY A 54 5.58 -7.13 13.63
N GLU A 55 4.88 -6.23 12.93
CA GLU A 55 3.87 -6.63 11.95
C GLU A 55 4.49 -7.20 10.67
N GLU A 56 3.83 -8.19 10.10
CA GLU A 56 4.18 -8.77 8.80
C GLU A 56 3.63 -7.87 7.67
N VAL A 57 4.51 -7.48 6.75
CA VAL A 57 4.17 -6.73 5.55
C VAL A 57 4.71 -7.42 4.31
N ILE A 58 4.05 -7.22 3.18
CA ILE A 58 4.53 -7.61 1.86
C ILE A 58 4.85 -6.36 1.06
N LEU A 59 6.06 -6.30 0.53
CA LEU A 59 6.51 -5.35 -0.47
C LEU A 59 6.36 -6.00 -1.85
N LEU A 60 5.67 -5.33 -2.77
CA LEU A 60 5.49 -5.81 -4.14
C LEU A 60 5.43 -4.66 -5.13
N ASN A 61 5.69 -4.96 -6.41
CA ASN A 61 5.42 -4.02 -7.49
C ASN A 61 3.92 -4.05 -7.84
N TYR A 62 3.29 -2.88 -7.93
CA TYR A 62 1.88 -2.71 -8.27
C TYR A 62 1.71 -1.76 -9.45
N GLN A 63 0.90 -2.16 -10.43
CA GLN A 63 0.59 -1.38 -11.61
C GLN A 63 -0.53 -0.38 -11.33
N TYR A 64 -0.21 0.72 -10.67
CA TYR A 64 -1.19 1.75 -10.29
C TYR A 64 -1.75 2.56 -11.47
N HIS A 65 -1.10 2.52 -12.64
CA HIS A 65 -1.62 3.17 -13.85
C HIS A 65 -1.58 2.21 -15.05
N SER A 66 -2.57 1.32 -15.09
CA SER A 66 -2.72 0.30 -16.15
C SER A 66 -3.57 0.83 -17.31
N VAL A 67 -2.93 1.63 -18.18
CA VAL A 67 -3.58 2.21 -19.37
C VAL A 67 -2.70 2.00 -20.61
N ASN A 68 -3.32 1.99 -21.80
CA ASN A 68 -2.60 1.95 -23.07
C ASN A 68 -2.11 3.35 -23.47
N SER A 69 -1.11 3.86 -22.75
CA SER A 69 -0.54 5.20 -22.92
C SER A 69 0.95 5.20 -22.54
N PRO A 70 1.79 6.10 -23.09
CA PRO A 70 3.16 6.31 -22.61
C PRO A 70 3.25 6.63 -21.11
N TYR A 71 2.18 7.13 -20.51
CA TYR A 71 2.09 7.43 -19.08
C TYR A 71 1.86 6.20 -18.19
N LYS A 72 1.70 4.99 -18.75
CA LYS A 72 1.56 3.74 -17.98
C LYS A 72 2.67 3.62 -16.93
N ALA A 73 2.31 3.21 -15.72
CA ALA A 73 3.24 3.23 -14.60
C ALA A 73 2.98 2.13 -13.57
N SER A 74 4.05 1.73 -12.89
CA SER A 74 4.07 0.73 -11.83
C SER A 74 5.11 1.12 -10.79
N GLY A 75 5.00 0.59 -9.58
CA GLY A 75 5.94 0.92 -8.51
C GLY A 75 5.70 0.13 -7.22
N PRO A 76 6.66 0.20 -6.29
CA PRO A 76 6.60 -0.57 -5.06
C PRO A 76 5.51 -0.05 -4.12
N ILE A 77 4.76 -0.96 -3.51
CA ILE A 77 3.82 -0.68 -2.43
C ILE A 77 4.04 -1.65 -1.26
N PHE A 78 3.68 -1.20 -0.05
CA PHE A 78 3.59 -2.07 1.11
C PHE A 78 2.12 -2.42 1.40
N ILE A 79 1.92 -3.65 1.82
CA ILE A 79 0.63 -4.21 2.24
C ILE A 79 0.83 -4.86 3.61
N ARG A 80 0.01 -4.52 4.60
CA ARG A 80 0.04 -5.11 5.95
C ARG A 80 -0.81 -6.37 6.00
N LYS A 81 -0.37 -7.38 6.74
CA LYS A 81 -1.16 -8.60 6.98
C LYS A 81 -2.46 -8.25 7.72
N GLY A 82 -3.59 -8.76 7.23
CA GLY A 82 -4.91 -8.52 7.84
C GLY A 82 -5.38 -7.07 7.78
N ALA A 83 -4.79 -6.22 6.94
CA ALA A 83 -5.24 -4.84 6.77
C ALA A 83 -6.64 -4.77 6.17
N THR A 84 -7.49 -3.93 6.77
CA THR A 84 -8.80 -3.61 6.21
C THR A 84 -8.74 -2.39 5.30
N THR A 85 -9.44 -2.43 4.16
CA THR A 85 -9.56 -1.28 3.24
C THR A 85 -10.05 -0.05 4.00
N ALA A 86 -9.22 0.99 4.07
CA ALA A 86 -9.58 2.24 4.71
C ALA A 86 -10.72 2.94 3.95
N LYS A 87 -11.69 3.45 4.73
CA LYS A 87 -12.77 4.31 4.24
C LYS A 87 -12.58 5.66 4.90
N LEU A 88 -12.26 6.64 4.08
CA LEU A 88 -12.03 8.01 4.53
C LEU A 88 -13.23 8.87 4.14
N ASP A 89 -13.52 9.88 4.93
CA ASP A 89 -14.49 10.90 4.59
C ASP A 89 -13.96 11.83 3.50
N VAL A 90 -14.87 12.59 2.87
CA VAL A 90 -14.51 13.62 1.90
C VAL A 90 -13.60 14.65 2.58
N ASN A 91 -12.48 14.98 1.93
CA ASN A 91 -11.43 15.86 2.44
C ASN A 91 -10.64 15.33 3.65
N GLU A 92 -10.84 14.08 4.07
CA GLU A 92 -10.02 13.46 5.11
C GLU A 92 -8.64 13.06 4.53
N ILE A 93 -7.57 13.42 5.23
CA ILE A 93 -6.20 13.04 4.90
C ILE A 93 -5.72 12.03 5.95
N PRO A 94 -5.32 10.81 5.54
CA PRO A 94 -4.80 9.82 6.47
C PRO A 94 -3.45 10.27 7.03
N HIS A 95 -3.25 10.07 8.34
CA HIS A 95 -2.05 10.53 9.07
C HIS A 95 -0.73 10.11 8.40
N MET A 96 -0.68 8.93 7.77
CA MET A 96 0.54 8.44 7.12
C MET A 96 1.06 9.35 5.99
N LEU A 97 0.20 10.21 5.41
CA LEU A 97 0.59 11.13 4.35
C LEU A 97 1.15 12.45 4.88
N HIS A 98 0.90 12.79 6.15
CA HIS A 98 1.35 14.07 6.73
C HIS A 98 2.87 14.20 6.85
N HIS A 99 3.57 13.07 6.97
CA HIS A 99 5.01 13.02 7.20
C HIS A 99 5.76 12.36 6.02
N ARG A 100 5.15 12.38 4.82
CA ARG A 100 5.75 11.79 3.62
C ARG A 100 5.94 12.82 2.52
N TYR A 101 7.11 12.78 1.91
CA TYR A 101 7.38 13.47 0.67
C TYR A 101 6.77 12.66 -0.49
N LEU A 102 5.75 13.21 -1.16
CA LEU A 102 4.91 12.46 -2.11
C LEU A 102 5.35 12.61 -3.57
N SER A 103 5.86 13.77 -3.97
CA SER A 103 6.39 14.04 -5.31
C SER A 103 7.41 15.17 -5.23
N VAL A 104 8.48 15.06 -6.02
CA VAL A 104 9.28 16.21 -6.48
C VAL A 104 8.62 16.82 -7.71
#